data_AF-A0A5C5WPV0-F1
#
_entry.id   AF-A0A5C5WPV0-F1
#
_cell.length_a   1.000
_cell.length_b   1.000
_cell.length_c   1.000
_cell.angle_alpha   90.00
_cell.angle_beta   90.00
_cell.angle_gamma   90.00
#
_symmetry.space_group_name_H-M   'P 1'
#
loop_
_entity.id
_entity.type
_entity.pdbx_description
1 polymer ?
#
loop_
_entity_poly.entity_id
_entity_poly.type
_entity_poly.pdbx_seq_one_letter_code
_entity_poly.pdbx_strand_id
1 'polypeptide(L)'
;MATIRPIHFVVLILAVFWQGTASGGDGILDTLAPDHPRLILTEDALQYRKAQAQTDEVLQGFVRAAIRRADDCLDDPKLEYRKRGPRLLHISKACVDRIYELGIA
;
A
#
# COMPACT_ATOMS: atom_id res chain seq x y z
N MET A 1 33.36 -11.18 16.70
CA MET A 1 32.82 -11.46 15.36
C MET A 1 32.16 -12.83 15.39
N ALA A 2 30.84 -12.89 15.57
CA ALA A 2 30.09 -14.14 15.60
C ALA A 2 29.64 -14.49 14.17
N THR A 3 30.16 -15.57 13.62
CA THR A 3 29.83 -16.08 12.28
C THR A 3 28.47 -16.78 12.33
N ILE A 4 27.44 -16.14 11.77
CA ILE A 4 26.08 -16.68 11.63
C ILE A 4 26.11 -17.80 10.58
N ARG A 5 25.77 -19.03 10.97
CA ARG A 5 25.78 -20.21 10.10
C ARG A 5 24.62 -20.15 9.08
N PRO A 6 24.85 -20.54 7.80
CA PRO A 6 23.86 -20.41 6.72
C PRO A 6 22.58 -21.24 6.94
N ILE A 7 22.64 -22.27 7.80
CA ILE A 7 21.50 -23.14 8.13
C ILE A 7 20.40 -22.37 8.88
N HIS A 8 20.77 -21.40 9.72
CA HIS A 8 19.78 -20.57 10.43
C HIS A 8 19.05 -19.61 9.49
N PHE A 9 19.70 -19.20 8.40
CA PHE A 9 19.10 -18.30 7.40
C PHE A 9 18.01 -19.01 6.58
N VAL A 10 18.22 -20.30 6.25
CA VAL A 10 17.26 -21.10 5.47
C VAL A 10 16.00 -21.43 6.28
N VAL A 11 16.14 -21.72 7.59
CA VAL A 11 14.98 -21.99 8.48
C VAL A 11 14.12 -20.74 8.66
N LEU A 12 14.74 -19.55 8.67
CA LEU A 12 14.02 -18.29 8.83
C LEU A 12 13.23 -17.90 7.56
N ILE A 13 13.72 -18.27 6.37
CA ILE A 13 13.01 -18.07 5.10
C ILE A 13 11.80 -19.01 4.97
N LEU A 14 11.90 -20.26 5.45
CA LEU A 14 10.79 -21.22 5.43
C LEU A 14 9.65 -20.84 6.40
N ALA A 15 9.95 -20.18 7.52
CA ALA A 15 8.93 -19.75 8.49
C ALA A 15 8.05 -18.59 7.98
N VAL A 16 8.52 -17.80 7.01
CA VAL A 16 7.74 -16.69 6.42
C VAL A 16 6.59 -17.19 5.54
N PHE A 17 6.68 -18.41 5.00
CA PHE A 17 5.65 -18.99 4.13
C PHE A 17 4.52 -19.73 4.87
N TRP A 18 4.56 -19.82 6.20
CA TRP A 18 3.47 -20.40 6.99
C TRP A 18 2.52 -19.33 7.55
N GLN A 19 1.94 -18.51 6.67
CA GLN A 19 0.79 -17.70 7.06
C GLN A 19 -0.47 -18.57 6.98
N GLY A 20 -1.02 -18.83 8.17
CA GLY A 20 -2.17 -19.69 8.39
C GLY A 20 -3.39 -19.26 7.59
N THR A 21 -4.06 -20.25 7.01
CA THR A 21 -5.40 -20.11 6.46
C THR A 21 -6.37 -19.84 7.61
N ALA A 22 -6.77 -18.58 7.79
CA ALA A 22 -7.90 -18.25 8.63
C ALA A 22 -9.16 -18.83 7.99
N SER A 23 -9.64 -19.98 8.49
CA SER A 23 -10.95 -20.51 8.12
C SER A 23 -12.02 -19.71 8.88
N GLY A 24 -12.42 -18.56 8.34
CA GLY A 24 -13.56 -17.77 8.81
C GLY A 24 -14.86 -18.44 8.39
N GLY A 25 -15.82 -18.54 9.31
CA GLY A 25 -17.09 -19.25 9.10
C GLY A 25 -18.00 -18.62 8.06
N ASP A 26 -18.95 -19.43 7.58
CA ASP A 26 -19.97 -19.06 6.59
C ASP A 26 -20.63 -17.72 6.92
N GLY A 27 -20.63 -16.82 5.93
CA GLY A 27 -21.55 -15.71 5.86
C GLY A 27 -20.89 -14.34 5.81
N ILE A 28 -21.22 -13.59 4.76
CA ILE A 28 -20.91 -12.17 4.51
C ILE A 28 -19.48 -11.89 4.00
N LEU A 29 -18.43 -12.43 4.61
CA LEU A 29 -17.05 -12.08 4.20
C LEU A 29 -16.52 -12.87 3.01
N ASP A 30 -17.19 -13.95 2.60
CA ASP A 30 -16.76 -14.83 1.50
C ASP A 30 -16.76 -14.15 0.12
N THR A 31 -17.44 -13.01 0.01
CA THR A 31 -17.48 -12.20 -1.21
C THR A 31 -16.33 -11.19 -1.31
N LEU A 32 -15.51 -11.07 -0.26
CA LEU A 32 -14.36 -10.17 -0.29
C LEU A 32 -13.25 -10.74 -1.18
N ALA A 33 -12.71 -9.89 -2.06
CA ALA A 33 -11.56 -10.25 -2.86
C ALA A 33 -10.37 -10.61 -1.94
N PRO A 34 -9.83 -11.84 -2.04
CA PRO A 34 -8.73 -12.28 -1.17
C PRO A 34 -7.42 -11.57 -1.54
N ASP A 35 -7.25 -11.27 -2.83
CA ASP A 35 -6.03 -10.68 -3.38
C ASP A 35 -5.93 -9.18 -3.15
N HIS A 36 -4.71 -8.66 -3.25
CA HIS A 36 -4.39 -7.25 -3.15
C HIS A 36 -3.84 -6.75 -4.49
N PRO A 37 -4.11 -5.50 -4.90
CA PRO A 37 -4.94 -4.48 -4.24
C PRO A 37 -6.45 -4.78 -4.32
N ARG A 38 -7.18 -4.38 -3.27
CA ARG A 38 -8.65 -4.56 -3.13
C ARG A 38 -9.39 -3.31 -2.65
N LEU A 39 -8.67 -2.21 -2.52
CA LEU A 39 -9.22 -0.93 -2.06
C LEU A 39 -9.09 0.07 -3.20
N ILE A 40 -10.21 0.73 -3.55
CA ILE A 40 -10.36 1.66 -4.70
C ILE A 40 -10.27 0.96 -6.07
N LEU A 41 -9.24 0.13 -6.30
CA LEU A 41 -9.04 -0.62 -7.55
C LEU A 41 -8.65 -2.08 -7.22
N THR A 42 -9.17 -3.01 -8.01
CA THR A 42 -8.65 -4.39 -8.09
C THR A 42 -7.43 -4.43 -9.01
N GLU A 43 -6.64 -5.50 -8.94
CA GLU A 43 -5.48 -5.69 -9.83
C GLU A 43 -5.89 -5.64 -11.31
N ASP A 44 -6.96 -6.34 -11.68
CA ASP A 44 -7.47 -6.34 -13.06
C ASP A 44 -7.86 -4.93 -13.54
N ALA A 45 -8.53 -4.17 -12.67
CA ALA A 45 -8.89 -2.79 -12.98
C ALA A 45 -7.65 -1.90 -13.10
N LEU A 46 -6.63 -2.10 -12.25
CA LEU A 46 -5.37 -1.36 -12.32
C LEU A 46 -4.63 -1.66 -13.63
N GLN A 47 -4.51 -2.93 -14.03
CA GLN A 47 -3.87 -3.32 -15.29
C GLN A 47 -4.61 -2.76 -16.50
N TYR A 48 -5.94 -2.82 -16.49
CA TYR A 48 -6.77 -2.20 -17.53
C TYR A 48 -6.51 -0.69 -17.65
N ARG A 49 -6.43 0.03 -16.52
CA ARG A 49 -6.15 1.47 -16.52
C ARG A 49 -4.73 1.79 -16.98
N LYS A 50 -3.73 0.98 -16.61
CA LYS A 50 -2.35 1.12 -17.10
C LYS A 50 -2.28 0.94 -18.62
N ALA A 51 -3.02 -0.02 -19.18
CA ALA A 51 -3.12 -0.20 -20.63
C ALA A 51 -3.82 1.00 -21.29
N GLN A 52 -4.94 1.46 -20.73
CA GLN A 52 -5.67 2.63 -21.25
C GLN A 52 -4.81 3.91 -21.22
N ALA A 53 -3.97 4.08 -20.20
CA ALA A 53 -3.08 5.24 -20.09
C ALA A 53 -2.05 5.33 -21.22
N GLN A 54 -1.82 4.27 -22.00
CA GLN A 54 -0.92 4.33 -23.15
C GLN A 54 -1.45 5.21 -24.28
N THR A 55 -2.77 5.37 -24.39
CA THR A 55 -3.42 6.08 -25.50
C THR A 55 -4.29 7.26 -25.06
N ASP A 56 -4.73 7.28 -23.80
CA ASP A 56 -5.61 8.31 -23.25
C ASP A 56 -4.81 9.48 -22.63
N GLU A 57 -4.72 10.61 -23.34
CA GLU A 57 -3.98 11.80 -22.91
C GLU A 57 -4.47 12.38 -21.58
N VAL A 58 -5.78 12.30 -21.31
CA VAL A 58 -6.38 12.80 -20.08
C VAL A 58 -5.95 11.91 -18.91
N LEU A 59 -6.00 10.59 -19.10
CA LEU A 59 -5.55 9.64 -18.10
C LEU A 59 -4.05 9.77 -17.82
N GLN A 60 -3.23 10.00 -18.85
CA GLN A 60 -1.81 10.30 -18.66
C GLN A 60 -1.59 11.55 -17.82
N GLY A 61 -2.45 12.57 -17.96
CA GLY A 61 -2.44 13.75 -17.10
C GLY A 61 -2.63 13.40 -15.63
N PHE A 62 -3.59 12.53 -15.31
CA PHE A 62 -3.82 12.05 -13.96
C PHE A 62 -2.65 11.21 -13.42
N VAL A 63 -2.07 10.33 -14.25
CA VAL A 63 -0.89 9.54 -13.87
C VAL A 63 0.29 10.45 -13.52
N ARG A 64 0.60 11.44 -14.37
CA ARG A 64 1.66 12.43 -14.08
C ARG A 64 1.38 13.21 -12.79
N ALA A 65 0.12 13.56 -12.54
CA ALA A 65 -0.26 14.26 -11.32
C ALA A 65 -0.18 13.39 -10.05
N ALA A 66 -0.42 12.08 -10.16
CA ALA A 66 -0.23 11.13 -9.06
C ALA A 66 1.26 10.97 -8.73
N ILE A 67 2.10 10.72 -9.76
CA ILE A 67 3.56 10.60 -9.58
C ILE A 67 4.13 11.88 -8.97
N ARG A 68 3.75 13.06 -9.48
CA ARG A 68 4.22 14.34 -8.91
C ARG A 68 3.87 14.49 -7.43
N ARG A 69 2.64 14.13 -7.02
CA ARG A 69 2.24 14.19 -5.60
C ARG A 69 3.00 13.20 -4.74
N ALA A 70 3.31 12.02 -5.26
CA ALA A 70 4.15 11.05 -4.58
C ALA A 70 5.59 11.57 -4.41
N ASP A 71 6.16 12.16 -5.46
CA ASP A 71 7.50 12.79 -5.41
C ASP A 71 7.53 13.93 -4.39
N ASP A 72 6.51 14.80 -4.39
CA ASP A 72 6.37 15.89 -3.40
C ASP A 72 6.35 15.34 -1.95
N CYS A 73 5.82 14.12 -1.73
CA CYS A 73 5.79 13.48 -0.42
C CYS A 73 7.16 12.98 0.07
N LEU A 74 8.13 12.76 -0.84
CA LEU A 74 9.47 12.27 -0.48
C LEU A 74 10.33 13.34 0.18
N ASP A 75 10.14 14.61 -0.23
CA ASP A 75 10.84 15.77 0.32
C ASP A 75 10.20 16.30 1.62
N ASP A 76 9.02 15.80 1.92
CA ASP A 76 8.16 16.25 2.99
C ASP A 76 8.72 15.82 4.36
N PRO A 77 8.81 16.70 5.37
CA PRO A 77 9.40 16.34 6.65
C PRO A 77 8.60 15.22 7.31
N LYS A 78 9.28 14.39 8.10
CA LYS A 78 8.65 13.30 8.87
C LYS A 78 7.49 13.85 9.71
N LEU A 79 6.34 13.18 9.64
CA LEU A 79 5.20 13.54 10.48
C LEU A 79 5.52 13.31 11.95
N GLU A 80 5.31 14.35 12.76
CA GLU A 80 5.46 14.29 14.20
C GLU A 80 4.10 14.13 14.89
N TYR A 81 4.07 13.32 15.94
CA TYR A 81 2.90 13.25 16.81
C TYR A 81 2.71 14.59 17.53
N ARG A 82 1.73 15.38 17.08
CA ARG A 82 1.37 16.66 17.71
C ARG A 82 -0.14 16.75 17.86
N LYS A 83 -0.64 16.54 19.07
CA LYS A 83 -2.07 16.64 19.37
C LYS A 83 -2.47 18.11 19.51
N ARG A 84 -3.46 18.57 18.73
CA ARG A 84 -4.04 19.92 18.83
C ARG A 84 -5.51 19.79 19.25
N GLY A 85 -5.83 20.25 20.47
CA GLY A 85 -7.15 20.02 21.06
C GLY A 85 -7.40 18.53 21.37
N PRO A 86 -8.65 18.04 21.31
CA PRO A 86 -8.97 16.69 21.73
C PRO A 86 -8.48 15.60 20.75
N ARG A 87 -8.13 15.94 19.50
CA ARG A 87 -7.88 14.97 18.42
C ARG A 87 -6.54 15.19 17.71
N LEU A 88 -6.04 14.12 17.09
CA LEU A 88 -4.83 14.11 16.23
C LEU A 88 -5.18 14.26 14.73
N LEU A 89 -6.40 14.70 14.42
CA LEU A 89 -6.99 14.50 13.09
C LEU A 89 -6.14 15.06 11.94
N HIS A 90 -5.49 16.21 12.14
CA HIS A 90 -4.64 16.82 11.11
C HIS A 90 -3.41 15.96 10.77
N ILE A 91 -2.71 15.40 11.76
CA ILE A 91 -1.55 14.51 11.52
C ILE A 91 -2.00 13.17 10.97
N SER A 92 -3.10 12.60 11.49
CA SER A 92 -3.65 11.34 10.98
C SER A 92 -4.10 11.46 9.53
N LYS A 93 -4.73 12.58 9.16
CA LYS A 93 -5.11 12.86 7.78
C LYS A 93 -3.88 12.99 6.89
N ALA A 94 -2.88 13.80 7.28
CA ALA A 94 -1.65 13.93 6.52
C ALA A 94 -0.92 12.58 6.31
N CYS A 95 -0.95 11.70 7.31
CA CYS A 95 -0.40 10.35 7.21
C CYS A 95 -1.14 9.51 6.17
N VAL A 96 -2.47 9.49 6.24
CA VAL A 96 -3.31 8.74 5.28
C VAL A 96 -3.14 9.29 3.87
N ASP A 97 -3.14 10.61 3.71
CA ASP A 97 -2.94 11.26 2.40
C ASP A 97 -1.58 10.83 1.81
N ARG A 98 -0.47 10.92 2.57
CA ARG A 98 0.85 10.45 2.09
C ARG A 98 0.89 8.97 1.73
N ILE A 99 0.24 8.10 2.52
CA ILE A 99 0.16 6.66 2.21
C ILE A 99 -0.56 6.43 0.89
N TYR A 100 -1.64 7.17 0.62
CA TYR A 100 -2.36 7.04 -0.64
C TYR A 100 -1.57 7.58 -1.82
N GLU A 101 -0.94 8.76 -1.70
CA GLU A 101 -0.13 9.33 -2.78
C GLU A 101 1.04 8.41 -3.15
N LEU A 102 1.76 7.89 -2.15
CA LEU A 102 2.88 6.97 -2.36
C LEU A 102 2.45 5.57 -2.80
N GLY A 103 1.27 5.10 -2.38
CA GLY A 103 0.79 3.76 -2.68
C GLY A 103 0.13 3.63 -4.05
N ILE A 104 -0.38 4.73 -4.61
CA ILE A 104 -1.08 4.73 -5.91
C ILE A 104 -0.17 5.05 -7.10
N ALA A 105 0.92 5.81 -6.86
CA ALA A 105 1.90 6.18 -7.89
C ALA A 105 2.75 4.98 -8.32
#